data_AF-A0A673FUT3-F1
#
_entry.id   AF-A0A673FUT3-F1
#
_cell.length_a   1.000
_cell.length_b   1.000
_cell.length_c   1.000
_cell.angle_alpha   90.00
_cell.angle_beta   90.00
_cell.angle_gamma   90.00
#
_symmetry.space_group_name_H-M   'P 1'
#
loop_
_entity.id
_entity.type
_entity.pdbx_description
1 polymer ?
#
loop_
_entity_poly.entity_id
_entity_poly.type
_entity_poly.pdbx_seq_one_letter_code
_entity_poly.pdbx_strand_id
1 'polypeptide(L)'
;MRRKSRVLLCFAVLWVLGIAYYFYSGTTLSRKDDWSGINSNRIQSHSNADDKAHSLETLPPGKVRWQDFDQDLYVGATVVRPGQDPYARNKFNQVESDKLRMDRSIPDTRHDHCRHKQWRTDLPASSVVITFHNEARSALLRTVVSVLKKSPSHLVKEIILVDDYSDSPEDGALLGKIEKVRVLRNDRREGLMRSRVRGADAATANVLTFLDSHCECNEHWLEPLLERVAEDKTRVVSPIIDVINMDNFQYVGASADLKGEISFRVWQCGGSLEIIPCSRVGHVFRKQHPYTFPGGSGTVFARNTRRAAEVWMDEFKNFYYAAVPSARNVPYGNIQSRLEMKKRLGCKPFKWYLENVYPELRVPDHQDIAFGALQQGQNCLDTLGHFADGVVGVYECHNAGGNQEWALTKDKSVKHMDLCLTVVDRTAGSQIKLQGCRENDSRQKWEQIDNNSKLRHVGSNLCLDSRSARNGGLTVEVCSPSLTQQWKFTLNLQP
;
A
#
# COMPACT_ATOMS: atom_id res chain seq x y z
N MET A 1 33.54 -52.12 -1.96
CA MET A 1 33.49 -50.64 -1.93
C MET A 1 34.24 -49.89 -3.05
N ARG A 2 34.91 -50.52 -4.03
CA ARG A 2 35.74 -49.80 -5.03
C ARG A 2 35.10 -49.48 -6.41
N ARG A 3 33.86 -49.91 -6.69
CA ARG A 3 33.22 -49.70 -8.01
C ARG A 3 32.26 -48.50 -8.08
N LYS A 4 31.62 -48.10 -6.97
CA LYS A 4 30.69 -46.95 -6.93
C LYS A 4 31.40 -45.58 -6.85
N SER A 5 32.59 -45.50 -6.23
CA SER A 5 33.37 -44.24 -6.18
C SER A 5 34.00 -43.84 -7.52
N ARG A 6 34.26 -44.80 -8.42
CA ARG A 6 34.81 -44.49 -9.76
C ARG A 6 33.78 -43.82 -10.67
N VAL A 7 32.51 -44.21 -10.55
CA VAL A 7 31.41 -43.61 -11.34
C VAL A 7 31.14 -42.17 -10.89
N LEU A 8 31.13 -41.92 -9.58
CA LEU A 8 30.99 -40.56 -9.02
C LEU A 8 32.13 -39.63 -9.43
N LEU A 9 33.38 -40.14 -9.49
CA LEU A 9 34.52 -39.36 -9.96
C LEU A 9 34.41 -39.01 -11.45
N CYS A 10 33.95 -39.95 -12.29
CA CYS A 10 33.73 -39.68 -13.71
C CYS A 10 32.64 -38.63 -13.95
N PHE A 11 31.54 -38.66 -13.19
CA PHE A 11 30.51 -37.62 -13.28
C PHE A 11 31.01 -36.26 -12.82
N ALA A 12 31.80 -36.19 -11.74
CA ALA A 12 32.38 -34.93 -11.29
C ALA A 12 33.36 -34.34 -12.32
N VAL A 13 34.19 -35.17 -12.96
CA VAL A 13 35.13 -34.73 -14.01
C VAL A 13 34.40 -34.25 -15.26
N LEU A 14 33.35 -34.96 -15.70
CA LEU A 14 32.54 -34.53 -16.85
C LEU A 14 31.79 -33.22 -16.58
N TRP A 15 31.34 -33.01 -15.34
CA TRP A 15 30.64 -31.79 -14.95
C TRP A 15 31.59 -30.59 -14.91
N VAL A 16 32.81 -30.76 -14.38
CA VAL A 16 33.84 -29.71 -14.38
C VAL A 16 34.32 -29.39 -15.81
N LEU A 17 34.48 -30.40 -16.67
CA LEU A 17 34.83 -30.18 -18.09
C LEU A 17 33.71 -29.46 -18.85
N GLY A 18 32.44 -29.75 -18.55
CA GLY A 18 31.29 -29.04 -19.12
C GLY A 18 31.25 -27.55 -18.73
N ILE A 19 31.56 -27.25 -17.46
CA ILE A 19 31.67 -25.86 -16.99
C ILE A 19 32.86 -25.15 -17.64
N ALA A 20 34.02 -25.80 -17.72
CA ALA A 20 35.20 -25.24 -18.38
C ALA A 20 34.95 -24.97 -19.87
N TYR A 21 34.27 -25.88 -20.59
CA TYR A 21 33.88 -25.67 -21.98
C TYR A 21 32.87 -24.51 -22.12
N TYR A 22 31.90 -24.38 -21.21
CA TYR A 22 30.96 -23.26 -21.22
C TYR A 22 31.67 -21.91 -21.03
N PHE A 23 32.61 -21.81 -20.10
CA PHE A 23 33.42 -20.59 -19.91
C PHE A 23 34.40 -20.31 -21.07
N TYR A 24 34.97 -21.36 -21.68
CA TYR A 24 35.87 -21.22 -22.83
C TYR A 24 35.13 -20.83 -24.13
N SER A 25 33.94 -21.40 -24.34
CA SER A 25 33.06 -21.07 -25.48
C SER A 25 32.39 -19.70 -25.33
N GLY A 26 32.20 -19.21 -24.09
CA GLY A 26 31.68 -17.87 -23.81
C GLY A 26 32.69 -16.73 -23.99
N THR A 27 33.97 -17.01 -24.27
CA THR A 27 35.04 -16.01 -24.37
C THR A 27 35.69 -15.88 -25.75
N THR A 28 35.17 -16.57 -26.79
CA THR A 28 35.72 -16.48 -28.15
C THR A 28 34.64 -16.33 -29.24
N LEU A 29 34.08 -15.12 -29.35
CA LEU A 29 33.54 -14.62 -30.62
C LEU A 29 33.65 -13.09 -30.66
N SER A 30 34.88 -12.62 -30.81
CA SER A 30 35.17 -11.33 -31.42
C SER A 30 36.05 -11.59 -32.63
N ARG A 31 35.57 -11.27 -33.83
CA ARG A 31 36.40 -11.25 -35.04
C ARG A 31 36.15 -9.95 -35.79
N LYS A 32 37.04 -8.98 -35.54
CA LYS A 32 37.46 -7.98 -36.51
C LYS A 32 38.25 -8.69 -37.61
N ASP A 33 38.03 -8.31 -38.86
CA ASP A 33 39.04 -8.39 -39.91
C ASP A 33 39.11 -7.00 -40.57
N ASP A 34 40.33 -6.47 -40.63
CA ASP A 34 40.76 -5.20 -41.21
C ASP A 34 40.60 -5.15 -42.75
N TRP A 35 40.52 -3.95 -43.32
CA TRP A 35 41.54 -3.42 -44.25
C TRP A 35 41.27 -1.95 -44.63
N SER A 36 42.35 -1.22 -44.82
CA SER A 36 42.50 0.23 -45.00
C SER A 36 42.28 0.75 -46.43
N GLY A 37 41.70 1.95 -46.54
CA GLY A 37 42.09 3.03 -47.47
C GLY A 37 41.57 3.00 -48.92
N ILE A 38 40.86 4.05 -49.35
CA ILE A 38 41.08 4.91 -50.55
C ILE A 38 39.85 5.82 -50.85
N ASN A 39 40.15 7.11 -51.02
CA ASN A 39 39.49 8.23 -51.73
C ASN A 39 37.97 8.33 -52.02
N SER A 40 37.45 9.52 -51.64
CA SER A 40 36.76 10.55 -52.45
C SER A 40 35.69 10.16 -53.49
N ASN A 41 34.52 10.81 -53.34
CA ASN A 41 33.51 11.19 -54.35
C ASN A 41 32.76 10.05 -55.07
N ARG A 42 31.43 9.99 -54.87
CA ARG A 42 30.37 10.22 -55.90
C ARG A 42 29.01 9.62 -55.46
N ILE A 43 28.10 10.52 -55.08
CA ILE A 43 26.66 10.60 -55.45
C ILE A 43 25.93 9.28 -55.78
N GLN A 44 24.90 8.89 -55.01
CA GLN A 44 23.50 8.83 -55.48
C GLN A 44 22.48 8.56 -54.37
N SER A 45 21.41 9.34 -54.42
CA SER A 45 20.16 9.28 -53.69
C SER A 45 19.41 7.95 -53.84
N HIS A 46 18.92 7.39 -52.73
CA HIS A 46 17.65 6.67 -52.71
C HIS A 46 16.92 6.91 -51.39
N SER A 47 15.95 7.82 -51.48
CA SER A 47 14.89 8.07 -50.51
C SER A 47 13.90 6.91 -50.54
N ASN A 48 13.79 6.16 -49.44
CA ASN A 48 12.58 5.40 -49.15
C ASN A 48 11.74 6.20 -48.15
N ALA A 49 10.78 6.92 -48.71
CA ALA A 49 9.71 7.60 -48.01
C ALA A 49 8.58 6.58 -47.85
N ASP A 50 8.47 5.94 -46.68
CA ASP A 50 7.30 5.09 -46.37
C ASP A 50 6.96 4.98 -44.86
N ASP A 51 7.45 5.90 -44.01
CA ASP A 51 7.16 5.89 -42.56
C ASP A 51 6.60 7.22 -42.00
N LYS A 52 6.09 8.11 -42.86
CA LYS A 52 5.48 9.40 -42.43
C LYS A 52 3.98 9.49 -42.74
N ALA A 53 3.20 8.54 -42.23
CA ALA A 53 1.75 8.61 -42.26
C ALA A 53 1.11 8.23 -40.92
N HIS A 54 1.59 8.82 -39.82
CA HIS A 54 0.75 8.99 -38.63
C HIS A 54 0.20 10.42 -38.63
N SER A 55 -1.12 10.52 -38.75
CA SER A 55 -1.96 11.72 -38.69
C SER A 55 -1.36 12.86 -37.86
N LEU A 56 -1.01 13.96 -38.53
CA LEU A 56 -0.73 15.24 -37.91
C LEU A 56 -2.05 15.80 -37.36
N GLU A 57 -2.50 15.31 -36.21
CA GLU A 57 -3.60 15.91 -35.48
C GLU A 57 -3.08 17.27 -35.01
N THR A 58 -3.55 18.35 -35.64
CA THR A 58 -3.13 19.71 -35.30
C THR A 58 -3.55 20.01 -33.87
N LEU A 59 -2.57 20.24 -33.00
CA LEU A 59 -2.82 20.58 -31.61
C LEU A 59 -3.66 21.88 -31.52
N PRO A 60 -4.54 22.00 -30.50
CA PRO A 60 -5.24 23.25 -30.25
C PRO A 60 -4.25 24.43 -30.08
N PRO A 61 -4.64 25.66 -30.45
CA PRO A 61 -3.78 26.83 -30.30
C PRO A 61 -3.25 26.97 -28.87
N GLY A 62 -1.93 27.20 -28.73
CA GLY A 62 -1.27 27.34 -27.43
C GLY A 62 -0.94 26.03 -26.70
N LYS A 63 -1.21 24.87 -27.32
CA LYS A 63 -0.79 23.56 -26.81
C LYS A 63 0.55 23.11 -27.38
N VAL A 64 1.29 22.35 -26.59
CA VAL A 64 2.55 21.69 -26.98
C VAL A 64 2.44 20.18 -26.80
N ARG A 65 3.16 19.42 -27.64
CA ARG A 65 3.37 17.99 -27.39
C ARG A 65 4.22 17.85 -26.15
N TRP A 66 4.05 16.76 -25.39
CA TRP A 66 4.79 16.60 -24.14
C TRP A 66 6.31 16.52 -24.37
N GLN A 67 6.75 16.03 -25.53
CA GLN A 67 8.17 15.98 -25.90
C GLN A 67 8.81 17.36 -26.03
N ASP A 68 8.01 18.37 -26.40
CA ASP A 68 8.47 19.74 -26.64
C ASP A 68 8.31 20.62 -25.39
N PHE A 69 7.84 20.05 -24.27
CA PHE A 69 7.70 20.78 -23.02
C PHE A 69 9.05 20.97 -22.34
N ASP A 70 9.42 22.22 -22.05
CA ASP A 70 10.68 22.57 -21.40
C ASP A 70 10.64 22.22 -19.89
N GLN A 71 11.10 21.01 -19.58
CA GLN A 71 11.23 20.52 -18.20
C GLN A 71 12.16 21.41 -17.36
N ASP A 72 13.29 21.81 -17.91
CA ASP A 72 14.34 22.49 -17.15
C ASP A 72 13.86 23.88 -16.73
N LEU A 73 13.15 24.59 -17.60
CA LEU A 73 12.50 25.85 -17.27
C LEU A 73 11.41 25.67 -16.21
N TYR A 74 10.57 24.63 -16.35
CA TYR A 74 9.47 24.37 -15.42
C TYR A 74 9.98 23.99 -14.03
N VAL A 75 10.90 23.03 -13.92
CA VAL A 75 11.45 22.52 -12.64
C VAL A 75 12.44 23.51 -12.02
N GLY A 76 13.25 24.18 -12.85
CA GLY A 76 14.30 25.12 -12.46
C GLY A 76 13.84 26.23 -11.52
N ALA A 77 12.58 26.65 -11.64
CA ALA A 77 11.99 27.69 -10.79
C ALA A 77 11.76 27.26 -9.32
N THR A 78 11.81 25.96 -9.01
CA THR A 78 11.48 25.41 -7.68
C THR A 78 12.53 24.48 -7.10
N VAL A 79 13.74 24.46 -7.66
CA VAL A 79 14.84 23.59 -7.21
C VAL A 79 15.23 23.92 -5.77
N VAL A 80 15.55 22.87 -5.00
CA VAL A 80 16.06 23.00 -3.62
C VAL A 80 17.41 23.72 -3.63
N ARG A 81 17.52 24.81 -2.87
CA ARG A 81 18.77 25.59 -2.82
C ARG A 81 19.84 24.85 -1.99
N PRO A 82 21.14 25.04 -2.30
CA PRO A 82 22.22 24.47 -1.49
C PRO A 82 22.06 24.82 0.00
N GLY A 83 22.17 23.81 0.87
CA GLY A 83 22.01 23.95 2.32
C GLY A 83 20.56 23.87 2.86
N GLN A 84 19.55 23.78 1.98
CA GLN A 84 18.17 23.51 2.40
C GLN A 84 17.89 22.01 2.52
N ASP A 85 16.97 21.65 3.41
CA ASP A 85 16.51 20.26 3.56
C ASP A 85 15.69 19.81 2.33
N PRO A 86 16.15 18.80 1.57
CA PRO A 86 15.45 18.33 0.38
C PRO A 86 14.14 17.59 0.66
N TYR A 87 13.84 17.25 1.92
CA TYR A 87 12.59 16.60 2.33
C TYR A 87 11.55 17.58 2.88
N ALA A 88 11.92 18.84 3.14
CA ALA A 88 11.08 19.79 3.87
C ALA A 88 9.71 19.99 3.22
N ARG A 89 9.69 20.23 1.90
CA ARG A 89 8.46 20.57 1.14
C ARG A 89 7.57 19.37 0.86
N ASN A 90 8.15 18.22 0.51
CA ASN A 90 7.37 17.10 -0.04
C ASN A 90 7.42 15.82 0.80
N LYS A 91 8.28 15.73 1.83
CA LYS A 91 8.53 14.50 2.63
C LYS A 91 9.01 13.32 1.78
N PHE A 92 9.60 13.61 0.63
CA PHE A 92 10.49 12.77 -0.17
C PHE A 92 11.64 13.65 -0.65
N ASN A 93 12.72 13.05 -1.14
CA ASN A 93 13.91 13.75 -1.58
C ASN A 93 13.67 14.50 -2.90
N GLN A 94 13.36 15.79 -2.83
CA GLN A 94 13.08 16.59 -4.02
C GLN A 94 14.32 16.71 -4.93
N VAL A 95 15.53 16.74 -4.35
CA VAL A 95 16.78 16.81 -5.13
C VAL A 95 16.94 15.58 -6.02
N GLU A 96 16.65 14.38 -5.53
CA GLU A 96 16.68 13.18 -6.38
C GLU A 96 15.54 13.15 -7.41
N SER A 97 14.36 13.67 -7.06
CA SER A 97 13.25 13.80 -8.03
C SER A 97 13.58 14.75 -9.19
N ASP A 98 14.21 15.89 -8.88
CA ASP A 98 14.49 16.97 -9.84
C ASP A 98 15.61 16.59 -10.82
N LYS A 99 16.51 15.66 -10.45
CA LYS A 99 17.55 15.11 -11.35
C LYS A 99 17.00 14.26 -12.49
N LEU A 100 15.77 13.75 -12.34
CA LEU A 100 15.21 12.76 -13.25
C LEU A 100 14.53 13.42 -14.43
N ARG A 101 14.73 12.86 -15.63
CA ARG A 101 13.93 13.20 -16.79
C ARG A 101 12.45 12.87 -16.57
N MET A 102 11.56 13.72 -17.07
CA MET A 102 10.11 13.55 -17.05
C MET A 102 9.65 12.26 -17.73
N ASP A 103 10.47 11.73 -18.64
CA ASP A 103 10.20 10.54 -19.43
C ASP A 103 11.16 9.38 -19.13
N ARG A 104 11.83 9.38 -17.97
CA ARG A 104 12.82 8.36 -17.59
C ARG A 104 12.32 6.92 -17.82
N SER A 105 13.22 6.02 -18.19
CA SER A 105 12.93 4.60 -18.27
C SER A 105 12.78 3.98 -16.88
N ILE A 106 11.83 3.07 -16.73
CA ILE A 106 11.57 2.29 -15.51
C ILE A 106 11.55 0.80 -15.88
N PRO A 107 11.90 -0.11 -14.96
CA PRO A 107 11.85 -1.55 -15.22
C PRO A 107 10.41 -2.02 -15.43
N ASP A 108 10.20 -2.94 -16.37
CA ASP A 108 8.92 -3.63 -16.52
C ASP A 108 8.76 -4.70 -15.43
N THR A 109 7.98 -4.38 -14.41
CA THR A 109 7.71 -5.21 -13.23
C THR A 109 6.54 -6.18 -13.42
N ARG A 110 5.95 -6.23 -14.61
CA ARG A 110 4.84 -7.15 -14.90
C ARG A 110 5.33 -8.59 -14.98
N HIS A 111 4.43 -9.51 -14.67
CA HIS A 111 4.66 -10.93 -14.87
C HIS A 111 4.82 -11.24 -16.37
N ASP A 112 5.62 -12.25 -16.73
CA ASP A 112 5.92 -12.56 -18.14
C ASP A 112 4.68 -12.84 -18.99
N HIS A 113 3.65 -13.48 -18.42
CA HIS A 113 2.36 -13.67 -19.10
C HIS A 113 1.70 -12.36 -19.54
N CYS A 114 1.86 -11.26 -18.78
CA CYS A 114 1.29 -9.96 -19.13
C CYS A 114 2.02 -9.31 -20.32
N ARG A 115 3.32 -9.61 -20.50
CA ARG A 115 4.14 -9.05 -21.58
C ARG A 115 3.74 -9.60 -22.95
N HIS A 116 3.21 -10.82 -22.98
CA HIS A 116 2.79 -11.51 -24.20
C HIS A 116 1.28 -11.41 -24.45
N LYS A 117 0.51 -10.83 -23.52
CA LYS A 117 -0.93 -10.66 -23.67
C LYS A 117 -1.22 -9.49 -24.61
N GLN A 118 -2.03 -9.76 -25.63
CA GLN A 118 -2.61 -8.72 -26.47
C GLN A 118 -3.90 -8.21 -25.84
N TRP A 119 -4.10 -6.89 -25.90
CA TRP A 119 -5.26 -6.20 -25.34
C TRP A 119 -6.20 -5.78 -26.45
N ARG A 120 -7.49 -5.71 -26.12
CA ARG A 120 -8.51 -5.17 -27.01
C ARG A 120 -8.21 -3.72 -27.38
N THR A 121 -8.45 -3.36 -28.63
CA THR A 121 -8.25 -2.00 -29.14
C THR A 121 -9.50 -1.13 -29.00
N ASP A 122 -10.68 -1.76 -28.94
CA ASP A 122 -12.01 -1.17 -28.82
C ASP A 122 -12.41 -0.85 -27.36
N LEU A 123 -11.45 -0.34 -26.58
CA LEU A 123 -11.68 0.02 -25.18
C LEU A 123 -12.24 1.44 -25.05
N PRO A 124 -13.10 1.71 -24.05
CA PRO A 124 -13.61 3.05 -23.81
C PRO A 124 -12.49 3.98 -23.34
N ALA A 125 -12.41 5.18 -23.90
CA ALA A 125 -11.48 6.20 -23.43
C ALA A 125 -11.79 6.61 -21.98
N SER A 126 -10.76 7.07 -21.26
CA SER A 126 -10.84 7.52 -19.87
C SER A 126 -10.41 8.97 -19.71
N SER A 127 -11.05 9.67 -18.76
CA SER A 127 -10.62 10.97 -18.26
C SER A 127 -9.76 10.72 -17.02
N VAL A 128 -8.48 11.08 -17.10
CA VAL A 128 -7.52 10.87 -16.02
C VAL A 128 -7.57 12.07 -15.08
N VAL A 129 -7.97 11.88 -13.83
CA VAL A 129 -8.07 12.93 -12.82
C VAL A 129 -6.90 12.82 -11.85
N ILE A 130 -6.08 13.87 -11.79
CA ILE A 130 -4.94 13.98 -10.87
C ILE A 130 -5.15 15.22 -10.01
N THR A 131 -5.42 15.00 -8.73
CA THR A 131 -5.51 16.07 -7.75
C THR A 131 -4.16 16.31 -7.11
N PHE A 132 -3.77 17.56 -6.89
CA PHE A 132 -2.53 17.88 -6.21
C PHE A 132 -2.68 19.11 -5.32
N HIS A 133 -1.83 19.21 -4.31
CA HIS A 133 -1.68 20.39 -3.46
C HIS A 133 -0.20 20.51 -3.15
N ASN A 134 0.46 21.60 -3.52
CA ASN A 134 1.89 21.83 -3.22
C ASN A 134 2.80 20.64 -3.60
N GLU A 135 2.60 20.04 -4.77
CA GLU A 135 3.43 18.94 -5.25
C GLU A 135 4.77 19.44 -5.83
N ALA A 136 5.81 18.60 -5.81
CA ALA A 136 7.05 18.89 -6.52
C ALA A 136 6.81 18.87 -8.03
N ARG A 137 7.26 19.92 -8.72
CA ARG A 137 7.10 20.09 -10.16
C ARG A 137 7.59 18.87 -10.96
N SER A 138 8.77 18.35 -10.63
CA SER A 138 9.35 17.19 -11.30
C SER A 138 8.46 15.93 -11.17
N ALA A 139 7.89 15.68 -9.99
CA ALA A 139 7.01 14.53 -9.76
C ALA A 139 5.65 14.68 -10.47
N LEU A 140 5.05 15.88 -10.41
CA LEU A 140 3.78 16.17 -11.08
C LEU A 140 3.91 16.04 -12.60
N LEU A 141 4.94 16.66 -13.19
CA LEU A 141 5.24 16.57 -14.62
C LEU A 141 5.48 15.12 -15.05
N ARG A 142 6.30 14.37 -14.30
CA ARG A 142 6.60 12.98 -14.59
C ARG A 142 5.36 12.08 -14.52
N THR A 143 4.42 12.38 -13.62
CA THR A 143 3.12 11.70 -13.57
C THR A 143 2.34 11.92 -14.87
N VAL A 144 2.16 13.19 -15.27
CA VAL A 144 1.46 13.55 -16.52
C VAL A 144 2.10 12.91 -17.74
N VAL A 145 3.43 13.02 -17.85
CA VAL A 145 4.18 12.47 -18.99
C VAL A 145 4.12 10.95 -19.01
N SER A 146 4.18 10.26 -17.85
CA SER A 146 4.03 8.80 -17.81
C SER A 146 2.68 8.34 -18.35
N VAL A 147 1.59 9.07 -18.05
CA VAL A 147 0.26 8.79 -18.60
C VAL A 147 0.26 8.96 -20.11
N LEU A 148 0.78 10.08 -20.63
CA LEU A 148 0.81 10.35 -22.07
C LEU A 148 1.73 9.39 -22.85
N LYS A 149 2.86 9.00 -22.26
CA LYS A 149 3.86 8.13 -22.88
C LYS A 149 3.48 6.66 -22.87
N LYS A 150 2.85 6.17 -21.80
CA LYS A 150 2.58 4.74 -21.58
C LYS A 150 1.14 4.32 -21.84
N SER A 151 0.30 5.22 -22.35
CA SER A 151 -1.09 4.93 -22.70
C SER A 151 -1.31 5.12 -24.20
N PRO A 152 -2.07 4.23 -24.87
CA PRO A 152 -2.51 4.49 -26.23
C PRO A 152 -3.26 5.82 -26.34
N SER A 153 -2.90 6.67 -27.31
CA SER A 153 -3.41 8.04 -27.40
C SER A 153 -4.95 8.10 -27.43
N HIS A 154 -5.62 7.20 -28.15
CA HIS A 154 -7.08 7.19 -28.26
C HIS A 154 -7.80 6.83 -26.96
N LEU A 155 -7.12 6.20 -25.99
CA LEU A 155 -7.69 5.83 -24.69
C LEU A 155 -7.59 6.94 -23.65
N VAL A 156 -6.71 7.93 -23.85
CA VAL A 156 -6.61 9.12 -22.99
C VAL A 156 -7.44 10.24 -23.62
N LYS A 157 -8.65 10.44 -23.11
CA LYS A 157 -9.54 11.51 -23.57
C LYS A 157 -9.01 12.88 -23.16
N GLU A 158 -8.65 13.01 -21.89
CA GLU A 158 -8.13 14.22 -21.26
C GLU A 158 -7.42 13.88 -19.94
N ILE A 159 -6.52 14.76 -19.49
CA ILE A 159 -5.91 14.72 -18.17
C ILE A 159 -6.38 15.96 -17.41
N ILE A 160 -7.18 15.77 -16.37
CA ILE A 160 -7.74 16.83 -15.54
C ILE A 160 -6.85 16.97 -14.30
N LEU A 161 -6.02 18.01 -14.28
CA LEU A 161 -5.26 18.40 -13.11
C LEU A 161 -6.14 19.27 -12.21
N VAL A 162 -6.45 18.81 -11.00
CA VAL A 162 -7.19 19.59 -10.02
C VAL A 162 -6.21 20.13 -8.98
N ASP A 163 -5.88 21.40 -9.09
CA ASP A 163 -5.04 22.13 -8.15
C ASP A 163 -5.87 22.50 -6.91
N ASP A 164 -5.65 21.78 -5.82
CA ASP A 164 -6.33 21.98 -4.55
C ASP A 164 -5.69 23.10 -3.73
N TYR A 165 -5.70 24.31 -4.30
CA TYR A 165 -5.22 25.53 -3.66
C TYR A 165 -3.72 25.46 -3.27
N SER A 166 -2.87 25.11 -4.24
CA SER A 166 -1.41 25.19 -4.07
C SER A 166 -0.94 26.65 -3.92
N ASP A 167 0.16 26.86 -3.22
CA ASP A 167 0.76 28.18 -2.97
C ASP A 167 1.18 28.86 -4.27
N SER A 168 1.67 28.08 -5.25
CA SER A 168 2.00 28.55 -6.60
C SER A 168 0.98 28.04 -7.62
N PRO A 169 0.10 28.91 -8.16
CA PRO A 169 -0.85 28.53 -9.21
C PRO A 169 -0.16 28.04 -10.50
N GLU A 170 1.07 28.52 -10.75
CA GLU A 170 1.87 28.17 -11.93
C GLU A 170 2.29 26.71 -11.96
N ASP A 171 2.32 26.03 -10.80
CA ASP A 171 2.62 24.59 -10.72
C ASP A 171 1.63 23.80 -11.58
N GLY A 172 0.35 24.17 -11.58
CA GLY A 172 -0.66 23.60 -12.47
C GLY A 172 -0.76 24.32 -13.81
N ALA A 173 -0.85 25.66 -13.80
CA ALA A 173 -1.19 26.45 -14.99
C ALA A 173 -0.22 26.24 -16.16
N LEU A 174 1.09 26.11 -15.89
CA LEU A 174 2.10 25.87 -16.92
C LEU A 174 1.93 24.49 -17.60
N LEU A 175 1.56 23.46 -16.84
CA LEU A 175 1.25 22.12 -17.38
C LEU A 175 -0.01 22.13 -18.25
N GLY A 176 -0.89 23.12 -18.05
CA GLY A 176 -2.04 23.37 -18.92
C GLY A 176 -1.69 23.65 -20.37
N LYS A 177 -0.41 23.88 -20.72
CA LYS A 177 0.04 23.98 -22.12
C LYS A 177 0.29 22.62 -22.77
N ILE A 178 0.45 21.54 -22.00
CA ILE A 178 0.67 20.21 -22.55
C ILE A 178 -0.62 19.69 -23.21
N GLU A 179 -0.47 18.92 -24.29
CA GLU A 179 -1.57 18.26 -24.98
C GLU A 179 -2.47 17.48 -24.02
N LYS A 180 -3.79 17.52 -24.26
CA LYS A 180 -4.83 16.86 -23.44
C LYS A 180 -4.95 17.29 -21.97
N VAL A 181 -4.05 18.13 -21.46
CA VAL A 181 -4.10 18.60 -20.06
C VAL A 181 -5.10 19.73 -19.90
N ARG A 182 -5.97 19.64 -18.90
CA ARG A 182 -6.88 20.70 -18.46
C ARG A 182 -6.70 20.91 -16.96
N VAL A 183 -6.60 22.17 -16.54
CA VAL A 183 -6.31 22.52 -15.14
C VAL A 183 -7.53 23.16 -14.51
N LEU A 184 -7.94 22.66 -13.35
CA LEU A 184 -9.02 23.19 -12.52
C LEU A 184 -8.43 23.60 -11.18
N ARG A 185 -8.37 24.89 -10.88
CA ARG A 185 -7.87 25.38 -9.58
C ARG A 185 -9.02 25.64 -8.61
N ASN A 186 -8.91 25.12 -7.39
CA ASN A 186 -9.79 25.44 -6.27
C ASN A 186 -9.43 26.82 -5.69
N ASP A 187 -10.44 27.62 -5.36
CA ASP A 187 -10.26 28.95 -4.77
C ASP A 187 -9.93 28.90 -3.26
N ARG A 188 -10.03 27.71 -2.67
CA ARG A 188 -9.65 27.40 -1.28
C ARG A 188 -9.29 25.92 -1.17
N ARG A 189 -8.61 25.53 -0.10
CA ARG A 189 -8.24 24.13 0.13
C ARG A 189 -9.46 23.28 0.48
N GLU A 190 -9.84 22.39 -0.43
CA GLU A 190 -11.01 21.50 -0.30
C GLU A 190 -10.63 20.08 0.14
N GLY A 191 -9.38 19.65 -0.10
CA GLY A 191 -8.90 18.32 0.20
C GLY A 191 -9.24 17.30 -0.89
N LEU A 192 -8.48 16.20 -0.87
CA LEU A 192 -8.45 15.16 -1.89
C LEU A 192 -9.84 14.71 -2.40
N MET A 193 -10.76 14.38 -1.50
CA MET A 193 -12.04 13.79 -1.88
C MET A 193 -12.91 14.77 -2.69
N ARG A 194 -12.99 16.04 -2.27
CA ARG A 194 -13.81 17.05 -2.96
C ARG A 194 -13.14 17.48 -4.27
N SER A 195 -11.81 17.55 -4.30
CA SER A 195 -11.06 17.80 -5.52
C SER A 195 -11.23 16.67 -6.56
N ARG A 196 -11.24 15.40 -6.13
CA ARG A 196 -11.52 14.26 -7.03
C ARG A 196 -12.94 14.31 -7.58
N VAL A 197 -13.94 14.68 -6.76
CA VAL A 197 -15.32 14.87 -7.22
C VAL A 197 -15.41 16.00 -8.24
N ARG A 198 -14.78 17.16 -8.00
CA ARG A 198 -14.74 18.25 -8.98
C ARG A 198 -14.12 17.82 -10.32
N GLY A 199 -13.05 17.02 -10.27
CA GLY A 199 -12.43 16.47 -11.47
C GLY A 199 -13.35 15.49 -12.20
N ALA A 200 -14.09 14.65 -11.46
CA ALA A 200 -15.06 13.72 -12.02
C ALA A 200 -16.27 14.43 -12.65
N ASP A 201 -16.81 15.47 -11.99
CA ASP A 201 -17.93 16.27 -12.50
C ASP A 201 -17.58 16.99 -13.81
N ALA A 202 -16.31 17.34 -13.99
CA ALA A 202 -15.81 17.98 -15.20
C ALA A 202 -15.44 16.99 -16.32
N ALA A 203 -15.31 15.70 -16.00
CA ALA A 203 -14.86 14.68 -16.95
C ALA A 203 -15.84 14.47 -18.09
N THR A 204 -15.31 14.30 -19.30
CA THR A 204 -16.10 14.09 -20.52
C THR A 204 -16.08 12.65 -21.03
N ALA A 205 -15.21 11.80 -20.49
CA ALA A 205 -15.16 10.37 -20.82
C ALA A 205 -16.15 9.55 -19.99
N ASN A 206 -16.45 8.35 -20.49
CA ASN A 206 -17.34 7.39 -19.81
C ASN A 206 -16.66 6.63 -18.66
N VAL A 207 -15.33 6.64 -18.61
CA VAL A 207 -14.53 5.99 -17.57
C VAL A 207 -13.65 7.02 -16.89
N LEU A 208 -13.49 6.89 -15.57
CA LEU A 208 -12.65 7.75 -14.74
C LEU A 208 -11.41 6.98 -14.28
N THR A 209 -10.24 7.57 -14.44
CA THR A 209 -8.99 7.05 -13.87
C THR A 209 -8.46 8.05 -12.85
N PHE A 210 -8.32 7.68 -11.59
CA PHE A 210 -7.72 8.53 -10.57
C PHE A 210 -6.27 8.11 -10.32
N LEU A 211 -5.37 9.09 -10.35
CA LEU A 211 -3.96 8.91 -9.97
C LEU A 211 -3.56 9.99 -8.95
N ASP A 212 -2.62 9.65 -8.08
CA ASP A 212 -1.93 10.63 -7.25
C ASP A 212 -0.88 11.39 -8.09
N SER A 213 -0.46 12.54 -7.61
CA SER A 213 0.41 13.50 -8.32
C SER A 213 1.89 13.13 -8.38
N HIS A 214 2.25 11.93 -7.95
CA HIS A 214 3.61 11.43 -7.79
C HIS A 214 3.64 9.94 -8.12
N CYS A 215 3.11 9.62 -9.31
CA CYS A 215 3.02 8.27 -9.84
C CYS A 215 3.79 8.14 -11.14
N GLU A 216 4.18 6.91 -11.50
CA GLU A 216 4.79 6.59 -12.80
C GLU A 216 4.14 5.35 -13.39
N CYS A 217 3.41 5.53 -14.47
CA CYS A 217 2.73 4.44 -15.17
C CYS A 217 3.73 3.51 -15.86
N ASN A 218 3.50 2.19 -15.81
CA ASN A 218 4.34 1.20 -16.49
C ASN A 218 3.75 0.79 -17.86
N GLU A 219 4.43 -0.12 -18.56
CA GLU A 219 4.01 -0.62 -19.87
C GLU A 219 2.60 -1.24 -19.85
N HIS A 220 1.75 -0.85 -20.79
CA HIS A 220 0.36 -1.32 -20.93
C HIS A 220 -0.43 -1.32 -19.61
N TRP A 221 -0.29 -0.27 -18.80
CA TRP A 221 -0.96 -0.18 -17.51
C TRP A 221 -2.46 0.07 -17.64
N LEU A 222 -2.93 0.71 -18.71
CA LEU A 222 -4.29 1.25 -18.79
C LEU A 222 -5.27 0.24 -19.37
N GLU A 223 -4.89 -0.45 -20.44
CA GLU A 223 -5.70 -1.42 -21.17
C GLU A 223 -6.25 -2.54 -20.27
N PRO A 224 -5.45 -3.18 -19.38
CA PRO A 224 -5.94 -4.20 -18.46
C PRO A 224 -7.03 -3.68 -17.51
N LEU A 225 -6.95 -2.40 -17.12
CA LEU A 225 -7.95 -1.80 -16.23
C LEU A 225 -9.24 -1.52 -16.99
N LEU A 226 -9.13 -0.90 -18.16
CA LEU A 226 -10.29 -0.54 -18.99
C LEU A 226 -11.04 -1.78 -19.49
N GLU A 227 -10.34 -2.87 -19.82
CA GLU A 227 -10.96 -4.13 -20.23
C GLU A 227 -11.94 -4.65 -19.17
N ARG A 228 -11.54 -4.63 -17.88
CA ARG A 228 -12.38 -5.10 -16.78
C ARG A 228 -13.63 -4.27 -16.57
N VAL A 229 -13.51 -2.94 -16.66
CA VAL A 229 -14.62 -2.00 -16.50
C VAL A 229 -15.54 -2.01 -17.73
N ALA A 230 -15.00 -2.23 -18.93
CA ALA A 230 -15.76 -2.38 -20.15
C ALA A 230 -16.63 -3.65 -20.14
N GLU A 231 -16.12 -4.74 -19.59
CA GLU A 231 -16.87 -5.99 -19.38
C GLU A 231 -17.99 -5.83 -18.33
N ASP A 232 -17.71 -5.13 -17.23
CA ASP A 232 -18.65 -4.94 -16.15
C ASP A 232 -18.41 -3.59 -15.45
N LYS A 233 -19.38 -2.68 -15.62
CA LYS A 233 -19.33 -1.31 -15.10
C LYS A 233 -19.42 -1.23 -13.57
N THR A 234 -19.75 -2.33 -12.89
CA THR A 234 -19.82 -2.39 -11.42
C THR A 234 -18.47 -2.71 -10.78
N ARG A 235 -17.46 -3.09 -11.57
CA ARG A 235 -16.10 -3.34 -11.11
C ARG A 235 -15.34 -2.03 -10.93
N VAL A 236 -14.71 -1.87 -9.78
CA VAL A 236 -13.71 -0.82 -9.54
C VAL A 236 -12.36 -1.50 -9.45
N VAL A 237 -11.46 -1.14 -10.37
CA VAL A 237 -10.19 -1.85 -10.54
C VAL A 237 -9.01 -0.95 -10.19
N SER A 238 -7.93 -1.57 -9.70
CA SER A 238 -6.67 -0.89 -9.40
C SER A 238 -5.46 -1.63 -9.97
N PRO A 239 -4.37 -0.92 -10.30
CA PRO A 239 -3.09 -1.58 -10.60
C PRO A 239 -2.50 -2.22 -9.34
N ILE A 240 -1.49 -3.06 -9.52
CA ILE A 240 -0.50 -3.25 -8.44
C ILE A 240 0.31 -1.95 -8.33
N ILE A 241 0.42 -1.44 -7.12
CA ILE A 241 1.10 -0.18 -6.81
C ILE A 241 2.56 -0.47 -6.49
N ASP A 242 3.44 -0.26 -7.46
CA ASP A 242 4.88 -0.40 -7.27
C ASP A 242 5.46 0.74 -6.43
N VAL A 243 6.63 0.52 -5.83
CA VAL A 243 7.27 1.49 -4.94
C VAL A 243 8.25 2.35 -5.72
N ILE A 244 8.05 3.66 -5.69
CA ILE A 244 9.11 4.63 -5.99
C ILE A 244 9.72 5.05 -4.66
N ASN A 245 10.97 4.69 -4.43
CA ASN A 245 11.65 4.95 -3.17
C ASN A 245 11.76 6.47 -2.93
N MET A 246 11.35 6.92 -1.73
CA MET A 246 11.29 8.35 -1.42
C MET A 246 12.66 9.03 -1.29
N ASP A 247 13.74 8.27 -1.09
CA ASP A 247 15.08 8.81 -0.84
C ASP A 247 15.92 8.89 -2.12
N ASN A 248 15.80 7.89 -3.01
CA ASN A 248 16.63 7.75 -4.21
C ASN A 248 15.82 7.61 -5.53
N PHE A 249 14.49 7.60 -5.45
CA PHE A 249 13.57 7.49 -6.58
C PHE A 249 13.72 6.22 -7.44
N GLN A 250 14.38 5.17 -6.95
CA GLN A 250 14.38 3.87 -7.62
C GLN A 250 12.97 3.29 -7.68
N TYR A 251 12.62 2.70 -8.83
CA TYR A 251 11.34 2.04 -9.06
C TYR A 251 11.48 0.55 -8.78
N VAL A 252 10.69 0.02 -7.86
CA VAL A 252 10.76 -1.37 -7.37
C VAL A 252 9.38 -2.01 -7.38
N GLY A 253 9.29 -3.24 -7.88
CA GLY A 253 8.04 -4.00 -7.89
C GLY A 253 7.53 -4.32 -6.48
N ALA A 254 6.22 -4.18 -6.26
CA ALA A 254 5.59 -4.44 -4.95
C ALA A 254 4.58 -5.60 -4.98
N SER A 255 4.11 -5.96 -3.78
CA SER A 255 2.93 -6.81 -3.55
C SER A 255 1.66 -5.98 -3.35
N ALA A 256 0.51 -6.58 -3.64
CA ALA A 256 -0.78 -5.93 -3.70
C ALA A 256 -1.40 -5.66 -2.30
N ASP A 257 -1.85 -4.43 -2.05
CA ASP A 257 -2.66 -4.04 -0.87
C ASP A 257 -3.70 -2.96 -1.25
N LEU A 258 -4.96 -3.09 -0.81
CA LEU A 258 -6.02 -2.08 -0.99
C LEU A 258 -6.71 -1.75 0.34
N LYS A 259 -6.93 -0.45 0.64
CA LYS A 259 -7.65 0.03 1.84
C LYS A 259 -8.48 1.28 1.54
N GLY A 260 -9.68 1.43 2.11
CA GLY A 260 -10.46 2.71 2.06
C GLY A 260 -11.99 2.59 2.18
N GLU A 261 -12.70 3.72 2.37
CA GLU A 261 -14.17 3.79 2.53
C GLU A 261 -14.95 3.42 1.27
N ILE A 262 -14.49 3.84 0.10
CA ILE A 262 -15.13 3.50 -1.17
C ILE A 262 -15.23 1.98 -1.36
N SER A 263 -14.30 1.23 -0.76
CA SER A 263 -14.29 -0.23 -0.73
C SER A 263 -15.54 -0.79 -0.06
N PHE A 264 -15.92 -0.28 1.10
CA PHE A 264 -17.10 -0.74 1.83
C PHE A 264 -18.37 -0.50 1.02
N ARG A 265 -18.49 0.69 0.42
CA ARG A 265 -19.63 1.05 -0.42
C ARG A 265 -19.74 0.15 -1.66
N VAL A 266 -18.65 -0.01 -2.41
CA VAL A 266 -18.66 -0.78 -3.66
C VAL A 266 -19.09 -2.21 -3.38
N TRP A 267 -18.45 -2.88 -2.42
CA TRP A 267 -18.79 -4.27 -2.07
C TRP A 267 -20.20 -4.42 -1.50
N GLN A 268 -20.59 -3.62 -0.50
CA GLN A 268 -21.90 -3.78 0.14
C GLN A 268 -23.06 -3.42 -0.80
N CYS A 269 -22.85 -2.55 -1.79
CA CYS A 269 -23.89 -2.11 -2.71
C CYS A 269 -23.86 -2.82 -4.08
N GLY A 270 -23.15 -3.94 -4.20
CA GLY A 270 -23.28 -4.86 -5.34
C GLY A 270 -22.19 -4.81 -6.42
N GLY A 271 -21.13 -4.01 -6.23
CA GLY A 271 -19.93 -4.05 -7.08
C GLY A 271 -18.80 -4.90 -6.49
N SER A 272 -17.64 -4.84 -7.11
CA SER A 272 -16.42 -5.52 -6.65
C SER A 272 -15.18 -4.64 -6.76
N LEU A 273 -14.16 -4.95 -5.96
CA LEU A 273 -12.82 -4.38 -6.08
C LEU A 273 -11.84 -5.42 -6.60
N GLU A 274 -11.10 -5.09 -7.65
CA GLU A 274 -10.11 -6.00 -8.24
C GLU A 274 -8.74 -5.33 -8.34
N ILE A 275 -7.68 -6.07 -7.96
CA ILE A 275 -6.31 -5.67 -8.24
C ILE A 275 -5.87 -6.41 -9.49
N ILE A 276 -5.47 -5.68 -10.53
CA ILE A 276 -5.14 -6.24 -11.85
C ILE A 276 -3.61 -6.38 -11.98
N PRO A 277 -3.03 -7.60 -11.89
CA PRO A 277 -1.58 -7.77 -11.79
C PRO A 277 -0.77 -7.31 -13.01
N CYS A 278 -1.40 -7.33 -14.19
CA CYS A 278 -0.80 -6.84 -15.42
C CYS A 278 -0.77 -5.31 -15.54
N SER A 279 -1.53 -4.61 -14.69
CA SER A 279 -1.46 -3.15 -14.60
C SER A 279 -0.53 -2.76 -13.45
N ARG A 280 0.52 -2.00 -13.77
CA ARG A 280 1.56 -1.57 -12.83
C ARG A 280 1.69 -0.06 -12.86
N VAL A 281 1.61 0.56 -11.69
CA VAL A 281 1.83 2.00 -11.52
C VAL A 281 2.69 2.21 -10.29
N GLY A 282 3.84 2.88 -10.45
CA GLY A 282 4.69 3.23 -9.32
C GLY A 282 4.13 4.42 -8.56
N HIS A 283 4.31 4.44 -7.25
CA HIS A 283 3.89 5.53 -6.38
C HIS A 283 5.00 5.87 -5.37
N VAL A 284 5.21 7.17 -5.12
CA VAL A 284 6.16 7.63 -4.09
C VAL A 284 5.53 7.48 -2.70
N PHE A 285 5.82 6.37 -2.02
CA PHE A 285 5.37 6.14 -0.64
C PHE A 285 6.15 7.00 0.35
N ARG A 286 5.43 7.73 1.20
CA ARG A 286 5.99 8.65 2.19
C ARG A 286 5.62 8.18 3.59
N LYS A 287 6.51 8.41 4.57
CA LYS A 287 6.23 8.11 6.00
C LYS A 287 5.35 9.17 6.68
N GLN A 288 5.33 10.39 6.13
CA GLN A 288 4.62 11.54 6.69
C GLN A 288 3.96 12.36 5.59
N HIS A 289 2.86 13.02 5.92
CA HIS A 289 2.22 13.98 5.01
C HIS A 289 2.97 15.32 5.04
N PRO A 290 3.33 15.91 3.88
CA PRO A 290 3.97 17.24 3.83
C PRO A 290 3.02 18.41 4.14
N TYR A 291 1.71 18.18 4.10
CA TYR A 291 0.72 19.26 4.15
C TYR A 291 0.05 19.35 5.52
N THR A 292 -0.45 20.54 5.83
CA THR A 292 -1.15 20.80 7.09
C THR A 292 -2.55 20.18 7.08
N PHE A 293 -3.05 19.83 8.26
CA PHE A 293 -4.43 19.40 8.45
C PHE A 293 -5.06 20.35 9.47
N PRO A 294 -6.13 21.09 9.13
CA PRO A 294 -6.83 21.93 10.10
C PRO A 294 -7.30 21.08 11.28
N GLY A 295 -6.78 21.33 12.49
CA GLY A 295 -7.06 20.53 13.70
C GLY A 295 -6.17 19.29 13.90
N GLY A 296 -5.11 19.11 13.09
CA GLY A 296 -4.15 18.01 13.19
C GLY A 296 -4.54 16.77 12.38
N SER A 297 -3.54 16.04 11.88
CA SER A 297 -3.74 14.85 11.03
C SER A 297 -4.54 13.75 11.74
N GLY A 298 -4.27 13.51 13.03
CA GLY A 298 -4.99 12.54 13.84
C GLY A 298 -6.49 12.82 13.95
N THR A 299 -6.86 14.08 14.22
CA THR A 299 -8.27 14.50 14.34
C THR A 299 -9.00 14.42 13.00
N VAL A 300 -8.37 14.86 11.90
CA VAL A 300 -8.98 14.78 10.56
C VAL A 300 -9.15 13.33 10.11
N PHE A 301 -8.13 12.50 10.36
CA PHE A 301 -8.21 11.07 10.06
C PHE A 301 -9.31 10.39 10.87
N ALA A 302 -9.38 10.66 12.18
CA ALA A 302 -10.44 10.14 13.04
C ALA A 302 -11.82 10.61 12.56
N ARG A 303 -12.00 11.91 12.25
CA ARG A 303 -13.25 12.44 11.70
C ARG A 303 -13.69 11.71 10.43
N ASN A 304 -12.80 11.55 9.45
CA ASN A 304 -13.14 10.88 8.19
C ASN A 304 -13.43 9.39 8.39
N THR A 305 -12.63 8.73 9.23
CA THR A 305 -12.81 7.31 9.57
C THR A 305 -14.13 7.08 10.30
N ARG A 306 -14.50 7.97 11.23
CA ARG A 306 -15.81 7.92 11.91
C ARG A 306 -16.97 8.06 10.94
N ARG A 307 -16.91 8.99 9.98
CA ARG A 307 -17.97 9.13 8.97
C ARG A 307 -18.16 7.84 8.17
N ALA A 308 -17.07 7.15 7.85
CA ALA A 308 -17.13 5.84 7.20
C ALA A 308 -17.73 4.77 8.14
N ALA A 309 -17.20 4.66 9.37
CA ALA A 309 -17.62 3.66 10.34
C ALA A 309 -19.11 3.79 10.71
N GLU A 310 -19.58 5.01 10.99
CA GLU A 310 -20.97 5.28 11.36
C GLU A 310 -21.98 5.00 10.25
N VAL A 311 -21.56 5.06 8.98
CA VAL A 311 -22.43 4.77 7.82
C VAL A 311 -22.37 3.30 7.44
N TRP A 312 -21.18 2.72 7.41
CA TRP A 312 -20.92 1.44 6.73
C TRP A 312 -20.69 0.25 7.65
N MET A 313 -20.25 0.45 8.89
CA MET A 313 -19.79 -0.67 9.75
C MET A 313 -20.87 -1.21 10.71
N ASP A 314 -22.09 -0.67 10.69
CA ASP A 314 -23.17 -1.08 11.59
C ASP A 314 -22.69 -1.16 13.05
N GLU A 315 -22.93 -2.26 13.77
CA GLU A 315 -22.46 -2.46 15.16
C GLU A 315 -20.94 -2.72 15.27
N PHE A 316 -20.28 -3.11 14.18
CA PHE A 316 -18.83 -3.40 14.17
C PHE A 316 -17.96 -2.15 14.32
N LYS A 317 -18.54 -0.95 14.18
CA LYS A 317 -17.86 0.31 14.51
C LYS A 317 -17.38 0.36 15.97
N ASN A 318 -18.02 -0.41 16.86
CA ASN A 318 -17.61 -0.49 18.27
C ASN A 318 -16.19 -1.07 18.42
N PHE A 319 -15.77 -1.98 17.54
CA PHE A 319 -14.40 -2.49 17.50
C PHE A 319 -13.39 -1.41 17.07
N TYR A 320 -13.76 -0.56 16.10
CA TYR A 320 -12.94 0.60 15.76
C TYR A 320 -12.77 1.55 16.95
N TYR A 321 -13.85 1.82 17.69
CA TYR A 321 -13.78 2.67 18.88
C TYR A 321 -13.04 2.03 20.05
N ALA A 322 -13.06 0.70 20.17
CA ALA A 322 -12.20 -0.02 21.11
C ALA A 322 -10.72 0.12 20.75
N ALA A 323 -10.38 0.09 19.45
CA ALA A 323 -9.02 0.26 18.93
C ALA A 323 -8.50 1.69 19.09
N VAL A 324 -9.37 2.66 18.85
CA VAL A 324 -9.05 4.08 18.87
C VAL A 324 -10.03 4.82 19.79
N PRO A 325 -9.91 4.68 21.13
CA PRO A 325 -10.87 5.27 22.06
C PRO A 325 -10.99 6.79 21.94
N SER A 326 -9.89 7.47 21.61
CA SER A 326 -9.84 8.92 21.39
C SER A 326 -10.76 9.39 20.27
N ALA A 327 -11.09 8.53 19.30
CA ALA A 327 -11.99 8.88 18.20
C ALA A 327 -13.41 9.15 18.68
N ARG A 328 -13.90 8.53 19.77
CA ARG A 328 -15.29 8.70 20.26
C ARG A 328 -15.68 10.16 20.49
N ASN A 329 -14.71 11.00 20.86
CA ASN A 329 -14.93 12.40 21.20
C ASN A 329 -14.76 13.36 20.00
N VAL A 330 -14.39 12.86 18.81
CA VAL A 330 -14.13 13.69 17.63
C VAL A 330 -15.42 13.98 16.86
N PRO A 331 -15.90 15.24 16.77
CA PRO A 331 -17.10 15.56 16.01
C PRO A 331 -16.94 15.23 14.52
N TYR A 332 -17.91 14.49 13.96
CA TYR A 332 -17.84 14.01 12.57
C TYR A 332 -18.88 14.63 11.63
N GLY A 333 -19.76 15.48 12.17
CA GLY A 333 -20.79 16.20 11.44
C GLY A 333 -21.95 15.32 10.97
N ASN A 334 -22.89 15.91 10.21
CA ASN A 334 -24.07 15.20 9.72
C ASN A 334 -23.70 14.14 8.66
N ILE A 335 -24.34 12.96 8.76
CA ILE A 335 -24.16 11.81 7.85
C ILE A 335 -25.49 11.32 7.24
N GLN A 336 -26.59 12.04 7.44
CA GLN A 336 -27.94 11.62 7.07
C GLN A 336 -28.07 11.31 5.58
N SER A 337 -27.52 12.17 4.72
CA SER A 337 -27.54 11.96 3.26
C SER A 337 -26.76 10.71 2.80
N ARG A 338 -25.80 10.23 3.60
CA ARG A 338 -25.07 8.99 3.32
C ARG A 338 -25.85 7.76 3.79
N LEU A 339 -26.52 7.85 4.93
CA LEU A 339 -27.42 6.79 5.43
C LEU A 339 -28.61 6.59 4.48
N GLU A 340 -29.22 7.68 4.01
CA GLU A 340 -30.29 7.64 3.00
C GLU A 340 -29.81 7.03 1.68
N MET A 341 -28.58 7.35 1.26
CA MET A 341 -27.96 6.73 0.09
C MET A 341 -27.78 5.21 0.28
N LYS A 342 -27.24 4.77 1.43
CA LYS A 342 -27.08 3.33 1.76
C LYS A 342 -28.43 2.60 1.69
N LYS A 343 -29.48 3.21 2.26
CA LYS A 343 -30.86 2.67 2.22
C LYS A 343 -31.40 2.61 0.80
N ARG A 344 -31.27 3.69 0.02
CA ARG A 344 -31.78 3.79 -1.35
C ARG A 344 -31.14 2.77 -2.29
N LEU A 345 -29.84 2.49 -2.09
CA LEU A 345 -29.11 1.50 -2.89
C LEU A 345 -29.35 0.05 -2.45
N GLY A 346 -30.09 -0.19 -1.36
CA GLY A 346 -30.36 -1.54 -0.87
C GLY A 346 -29.09 -2.31 -0.47
N CYS A 347 -28.09 -1.60 0.09
CA CYS A 347 -26.79 -2.21 0.38
C CYS A 347 -26.89 -3.27 1.48
N LYS A 348 -26.09 -4.32 1.35
CA LYS A 348 -25.96 -5.41 2.32
C LYS A 348 -25.34 -4.93 3.64
N PRO A 349 -25.62 -5.60 4.77
CA PRO A 349 -25.04 -5.23 6.06
C PRO A 349 -23.53 -5.51 6.12
N PHE A 350 -22.83 -4.88 7.06
CA PHE A 350 -21.39 -5.06 7.23
C PHE A 350 -21.01 -6.49 7.65
N LYS A 351 -21.90 -7.19 8.36
CA LYS A 351 -21.73 -8.62 8.66
C LYS A 351 -21.54 -9.44 7.39
N TRP A 352 -22.37 -9.20 6.36
CA TRP A 352 -22.23 -9.88 5.07
C TRP A 352 -20.88 -9.58 4.42
N TYR A 353 -20.40 -8.33 4.51
CA TYR A 353 -19.08 -7.96 3.99
C TYR A 353 -17.96 -8.76 4.66
N LEU A 354 -17.98 -8.89 5.99
CA LEU A 354 -16.98 -9.67 6.72
C LEU A 354 -17.04 -11.16 6.35
N GLU A 355 -18.24 -11.73 6.21
CA GLU A 355 -18.38 -13.16 5.88
C GLU A 355 -18.03 -13.50 4.42
N ASN A 356 -18.22 -12.58 3.48
CA ASN A 356 -18.15 -12.87 2.04
C ASN A 356 -16.99 -12.17 1.31
N VAL A 357 -16.46 -11.08 1.86
CA VAL A 357 -15.44 -10.25 1.20
C VAL A 357 -14.13 -10.22 1.98
N TYR A 358 -14.20 -10.19 3.32
CA TYR A 358 -12.99 -10.18 4.15
C TYR A 358 -13.08 -11.14 5.36
N PRO A 359 -13.26 -12.46 5.11
CA PRO A 359 -13.40 -13.46 6.17
C PRO A 359 -12.12 -13.69 6.97
N GLU A 360 -10.97 -13.27 6.45
CA GLU A 360 -9.67 -13.35 7.14
C GLU A 360 -9.57 -12.35 8.29
N LEU A 361 -10.39 -11.27 8.27
CA LEU A 361 -10.44 -10.32 9.37
C LEU A 361 -11.13 -10.97 10.57
N ARG A 362 -10.35 -11.35 11.58
CA ARG A 362 -10.87 -11.88 12.82
C ARG A 362 -11.63 -10.82 13.60
N VAL A 363 -12.89 -11.12 13.89
CA VAL A 363 -13.76 -10.28 14.70
C VAL A 363 -13.75 -10.84 16.13
N PRO A 364 -13.54 -10.00 17.16
CA PRO A 364 -13.65 -10.43 18.54
C PRO A 364 -15.05 -10.99 18.85
N ASP A 365 -15.13 -11.98 19.73
CA ASP A 365 -16.41 -12.50 20.19
C ASP A 365 -17.11 -11.44 21.07
N HIS A 366 -18.45 -11.44 21.08
CA HIS A 366 -19.23 -10.67 22.06
C HIS A 366 -18.93 -11.08 23.51
N GLN A 367 -18.29 -12.23 23.71
CA GLN A 367 -17.79 -12.69 24.99
C GLN A 367 -16.40 -12.16 25.35
N ASP A 368 -15.71 -11.42 24.48
CA ASP A 368 -14.37 -10.91 24.76
C ASP A 368 -14.41 -9.59 25.56
N ILE A 369 -13.57 -9.50 26.58
CA ILE A 369 -13.26 -8.29 27.36
C ILE A 369 -12.19 -7.46 26.64
N ALA A 370 -11.17 -8.11 26.08
CA ALA A 370 -10.10 -7.49 25.32
C ALA A 370 -9.61 -8.41 24.18
N PHE A 371 -9.04 -7.85 23.12
CA PHE A 371 -8.64 -8.61 21.93
C PHE A 371 -7.39 -8.03 21.23
N GLY A 372 -6.75 -8.86 20.41
CA GLY A 372 -5.65 -8.51 19.52
C GLY A 372 -4.30 -8.87 20.12
N ALA A 373 -3.32 -7.98 20.05
CA ALA A 373 -2.00 -8.24 20.60
C ALA A 373 -1.90 -7.80 22.06
N LEU A 374 -1.21 -8.60 22.89
CA LEU A 374 -0.87 -8.23 24.26
C LEU A 374 0.57 -7.67 24.29
N GLN A 375 0.68 -6.35 24.39
CA GLN A 375 1.92 -5.60 24.15
C GLN A 375 2.68 -5.28 25.44
N GLN A 376 4.01 -5.32 25.33
CA GLN A 376 4.98 -4.84 26.30
C GLN A 376 6.11 -4.10 25.56
N GLY A 377 6.02 -2.77 25.53
CA GLY A 377 6.95 -1.95 24.72
C GLY A 377 6.79 -2.23 23.22
N GLN A 378 7.87 -2.63 22.55
CA GLN A 378 7.86 -3.05 21.13
C GLN A 378 7.60 -4.56 20.96
N ASN A 379 7.49 -5.30 22.07
CA ASN A 379 7.29 -6.74 22.05
C ASN A 379 5.83 -7.10 22.31
N CYS A 380 5.42 -8.27 21.81
CA CYS A 380 4.10 -8.84 21.93
C CYS A 380 4.20 -10.24 22.55
N LEU A 381 3.18 -10.62 23.34
CA LEU A 381 2.99 -12.01 23.76
C LEU A 381 2.91 -12.92 22.53
N ASP A 382 3.70 -13.98 22.51
CA ASP A 382 3.86 -14.85 21.36
C ASP A 382 3.83 -16.32 21.80
N THR A 383 3.12 -17.16 21.04
CA THR A 383 3.12 -18.62 21.27
C THR A 383 4.47 -19.26 20.94
N LEU A 384 5.35 -18.56 20.22
CA LEU A 384 6.59 -19.08 19.64
C LEU A 384 6.37 -20.27 18.70
N GLY A 385 5.15 -20.43 18.18
CA GLY A 385 4.72 -21.59 17.40
C GLY A 385 4.52 -22.85 18.25
N HIS A 386 4.51 -22.75 19.58
CA HIS A 386 4.22 -23.88 20.45
C HIS A 386 2.72 -24.18 20.56
N PHE A 387 2.41 -25.44 20.88
CA PHE A 387 1.06 -25.96 21.10
C PHE A 387 0.83 -26.26 22.59
N ALA A 388 -0.15 -27.12 22.91
CA ALA A 388 -0.42 -27.58 24.27
C ALA A 388 0.84 -28.10 24.99
N ASP A 389 0.95 -27.77 26.27
CA ASP A 389 2.07 -27.97 27.19
C ASP A 389 3.39 -27.25 26.84
N GLY A 390 3.39 -26.45 25.78
CA GLY A 390 4.47 -25.53 25.43
C GLY A 390 4.47 -24.24 26.25
N VAL A 391 5.64 -23.63 26.35
CA VAL A 391 5.85 -22.31 26.99
C VAL A 391 5.48 -21.19 26.02
N VAL A 392 5.15 -20.01 26.57
CA VAL A 392 4.94 -18.78 25.79
C VAL A 392 6.05 -17.78 26.04
N GLY A 393 6.24 -16.84 25.13
CA GLY A 393 7.31 -15.86 25.21
C GLY A 393 6.89 -14.48 24.74
N VAL A 394 7.92 -13.69 24.40
CA VAL A 394 7.76 -12.40 23.73
C VAL A 394 8.53 -12.41 22.43
N TYR A 395 7.98 -11.75 21.41
CA TYR A 395 8.66 -11.46 20.16
C TYR A 395 8.34 -10.04 19.71
N GLU A 396 9.10 -9.48 18.77
CA GLU A 396 8.81 -8.15 18.23
C GLU A 396 7.41 -8.12 17.60
N CYS A 397 6.62 -7.08 17.89
CA CYS A 397 5.26 -6.96 17.41
C CYS A 397 5.24 -6.79 15.88
N HIS A 398 4.66 -7.76 15.15
CA HIS A 398 4.62 -7.71 13.68
C HIS A 398 3.24 -7.32 13.11
N ASN A 399 2.22 -7.14 13.96
CA ASN A 399 0.86 -6.71 13.57
C ASN A 399 0.19 -7.57 12.47
N ALA A 400 0.60 -8.83 12.33
CA ALA A 400 0.06 -9.76 11.34
C ALA A 400 -0.87 -10.82 11.96
N GLY A 401 -1.27 -10.64 13.23
CA GLY A 401 -2.04 -11.62 13.97
C GLY A 401 -1.22 -12.89 14.24
N GLY A 402 -1.76 -14.05 13.83
CA GLY A 402 -1.06 -15.34 13.98
C GLY A 402 -0.74 -15.66 15.44
N ASN A 403 0.51 -16.01 15.73
CA ASN A 403 1.01 -16.38 17.06
C ASN A 403 0.94 -15.25 18.10
N GLN A 404 0.72 -13.99 17.66
CA GLN A 404 0.62 -12.81 18.52
C GLN A 404 -0.82 -12.35 18.74
N GLU A 405 -1.81 -13.14 18.32
CA GLU A 405 -3.22 -12.80 18.52
C GLU A 405 -3.82 -13.53 19.72
N TRP A 406 -4.43 -12.76 20.62
CA TRP A 406 -4.96 -13.18 21.90
C TRP A 406 -6.30 -12.52 22.21
N ALA A 407 -7.13 -13.20 22.99
CA ALA A 407 -8.35 -12.67 23.55
C ALA A 407 -8.34 -12.82 25.08
N LEU A 408 -8.81 -11.80 25.80
CA LEU A 408 -9.23 -11.93 27.19
C LEU A 408 -10.75 -12.09 27.19
N THR A 409 -11.25 -13.25 27.61
CA THR A 409 -12.67 -13.62 27.54
C THR A 409 -13.43 -13.24 28.82
N LYS A 410 -14.77 -13.24 28.78
CA LYS A 410 -15.66 -13.00 29.94
C LYS A 410 -15.50 -14.02 31.06
N ASP A 411 -15.14 -15.26 30.72
CA ASP A 411 -14.77 -16.28 31.72
C ASP A 411 -13.35 -16.07 32.27
N LYS A 412 -12.74 -14.91 31.99
CA LYS A 412 -11.42 -14.48 32.46
C LYS A 412 -10.26 -15.32 31.93
N SER A 413 -10.38 -15.94 30.76
CA SER A 413 -9.27 -16.69 30.15
C SER A 413 -8.47 -15.82 29.18
N VAL A 414 -7.14 -15.99 29.13
CA VAL A 414 -6.30 -15.39 28.09
C VAL A 414 -6.02 -16.47 27.05
N LYS A 415 -6.66 -16.35 25.89
CA LYS A 415 -6.85 -17.41 24.91
C LYS A 415 -6.18 -17.09 23.58
N HIS A 416 -5.57 -18.09 22.96
CA HIS A 416 -5.11 -18.14 21.58
C HIS A 416 -5.68 -19.40 20.93
N MET A 417 -6.50 -19.26 19.89
CA MET A 417 -7.26 -20.37 19.28
C MET A 417 -8.07 -21.15 20.32
N ASP A 418 -7.73 -22.39 20.64
CA ASP A 418 -8.36 -23.25 21.65
C ASP A 418 -7.46 -23.46 22.90
N LEU A 419 -6.33 -22.75 22.97
CA LEU A 419 -5.35 -22.82 24.05
C LEU A 419 -5.41 -21.57 24.94
N CYS A 420 -5.23 -21.78 26.24
CA CYS A 420 -5.30 -20.75 27.27
C CYS A 420 -4.00 -20.70 28.09
N LEU A 421 -3.58 -19.49 28.49
CA LEU A 421 -2.48 -19.31 29.42
C LEU A 421 -2.85 -19.94 30.77
N THR A 422 -2.06 -20.93 31.19
CA THR A 422 -2.34 -21.74 32.37
C THR A 422 -1.20 -21.64 33.38
N VAL A 423 -1.55 -21.28 34.62
CA VAL A 423 -0.64 -21.29 35.76
C VAL A 423 -0.55 -22.72 36.29
N VAL A 424 0.42 -23.48 35.76
CA VAL A 424 0.62 -24.89 36.10
C VAL A 424 1.22 -25.08 37.50
N ASP A 425 1.99 -24.10 37.97
CA ASP A 425 2.56 -24.01 39.32
C ASP A 425 2.41 -22.57 39.83
N ARG A 426 1.97 -22.42 41.08
CA ARG A 426 1.72 -21.12 41.74
C ARG A 426 2.93 -20.58 42.48
N THR A 427 4.07 -21.27 42.42
CA THR A 427 5.33 -20.77 42.98
C THR A 427 5.84 -19.61 42.14
N ALA A 428 6.24 -18.50 42.79
CA ALA A 428 6.80 -17.35 42.07
C ALA A 428 8.06 -17.78 41.27
N GLY A 429 8.14 -17.34 40.02
CA GLY A 429 9.17 -17.76 39.06
C GLY A 429 8.78 -18.96 38.20
N SER A 430 7.64 -19.59 38.45
CA SER A 430 7.18 -20.74 37.65
C SER A 430 6.75 -20.32 36.25
N GLN A 431 7.09 -21.14 35.26
CA GLN A 431 6.67 -20.93 33.87
C GLN A 431 5.19 -21.19 33.70
N ILE A 432 4.55 -20.37 32.88
CA ILE A 432 3.19 -20.64 32.40
C ILE A 432 3.23 -21.49 31.13
N LYS A 433 2.15 -22.24 30.92
CA LYS A 433 2.02 -23.12 29.75
C LYS A 433 0.73 -22.88 29.00
N LEU A 434 0.72 -23.22 27.72
CA LEU A 434 -0.50 -23.34 26.95
C LEU A 434 -1.18 -24.67 27.30
N GLN A 435 -2.46 -24.63 27.68
CA GLN A 435 -3.29 -25.83 27.79
C GLN A 435 -4.64 -25.58 27.14
N GLY A 436 -5.35 -26.64 26.74
CA GLY A 436 -6.71 -26.49 26.21
C GLY A 436 -7.61 -25.70 27.17
N CYS A 437 -8.37 -24.75 26.63
CA CYS A 437 -9.22 -23.87 27.42
C CYS A 437 -10.36 -24.65 28.10
N ARG A 438 -10.54 -24.43 29.41
CA ARG A 438 -11.60 -25.05 30.22
C ARG A 438 -12.25 -23.98 31.10
N GLU A 439 -13.55 -23.77 30.94
CA GLU A 439 -14.30 -22.72 31.66
C GLU A 439 -14.17 -22.83 33.19
N ASN A 440 -14.14 -24.05 33.72
CA ASN A 440 -14.07 -24.31 35.17
C ASN A 440 -12.64 -24.40 35.73
N ASP A 441 -11.60 -24.19 34.91
CA ASP A 441 -10.22 -24.28 35.38
C ASP A 441 -9.74 -22.96 35.99
N SER A 442 -9.68 -22.92 37.31
CA SER A 442 -9.21 -21.75 38.06
C SER A 442 -7.77 -21.32 37.72
N ARG A 443 -6.95 -22.21 37.18
CA ARG A 443 -5.54 -21.94 36.80
C ARG A 443 -5.42 -21.10 35.52
N GLN A 444 -6.52 -20.97 34.77
CA GLN A 444 -6.58 -20.26 33.50
C GLN A 444 -7.19 -18.87 33.63
N LYS A 445 -7.38 -18.38 34.86
CA LYS A 445 -8.15 -17.16 35.14
C LYS A 445 -7.23 -15.97 35.38
N TRP A 446 -7.42 -14.94 34.58
CA TRP A 446 -6.62 -13.72 34.55
C TRP A 446 -7.51 -12.48 34.56
N GLU A 447 -7.02 -11.40 35.15
CA GLU A 447 -7.72 -10.12 35.17
C GLU A 447 -6.76 -8.95 34.93
N GLN A 448 -7.26 -7.93 34.24
CA GLN A 448 -6.57 -6.68 34.04
C GLN A 448 -6.61 -5.84 35.32
N ILE A 449 -5.48 -5.30 35.73
CA ILE A 449 -5.35 -4.38 36.87
C ILE A 449 -4.60 -3.11 36.48
N ASP A 450 -4.52 -2.13 37.38
CA ASP A 450 -3.78 -0.88 37.20
C ASP A 450 -4.15 -0.15 35.90
N ASN A 451 -5.44 0.11 35.66
CA ASN A 451 -5.96 0.71 34.41
C ASN A 451 -5.56 -0.07 33.15
N ASN A 452 -5.76 -1.40 33.17
CA ASN A 452 -5.49 -2.31 32.07
C ASN A 452 -4.01 -2.33 31.63
N SER A 453 -3.09 -2.08 32.57
CA SER A 453 -1.64 -2.04 32.31
C SER A 453 -0.89 -3.28 32.80
N LYS A 454 -1.55 -4.21 33.51
CA LYS A 454 -0.97 -5.49 33.94
C LYS A 454 -2.02 -6.61 33.89
N LEU A 455 -1.54 -7.85 33.85
CA LEU A 455 -2.37 -9.05 33.98
C LEU A 455 -2.01 -9.82 35.26
N ARG A 456 -3.01 -9.99 36.13
CA ARG A 456 -2.92 -10.74 37.38
C ARG A 456 -3.69 -12.06 37.27
N HIS A 457 -3.13 -13.13 37.80
CA HIS A 457 -3.84 -14.39 37.95
C HIS A 457 -4.86 -14.30 39.09
N VAL A 458 -6.12 -14.62 38.80
CA VAL A 458 -7.27 -14.40 39.68
C VAL A 458 -7.14 -15.21 40.98
N GLY A 459 -7.49 -14.59 42.11
CA GLY A 459 -7.41 -15.23 43.43
C GLY A 459 -5.98 -15.43 43.94
N SER A 460 -4.99 -14.75 43.35
CA SER A 460 -3.59 -14.76 43.77
C SER A 460 -2.96 -13.37 43.67
N ASN A 461 -1.78 -13.19 44.26
CA ASN A 461 -0.97 -11.98 44.06
C ASN A 461 0.13 -12.19 43.01
N LEU A 462 -0.17 -13.00 41.98
CA LEU A 462 0.75 -13.35 40.91
C LEU A 462 0.40 -12.63 39.62
N CYS A 463 1.39 -11.99 39.01
CA CYS A 463 1.29 -11.25 37.75
C CYS A 463 2.11 -11.92 36.66
N LEU A 464 1.67 -11.76 35.40
CA LEU A 464 2.41 -12.21 34.22
C LEU A 464 3.72 -11.43 34.09
N ASP A 465 4.85 -12.11 33.99
CA ASP A 465 6.17 -11.48 34.01
C ASP A 465 7.07 -12.03 32.89
N SER A 466 7.74 -11.10 32.18
CA SER A 466 8.69 -11.39 31.09
C SER A 466 10.15 -11.43 31.52
N ARG A 467 10.48 -11.24 32.80
CA ARG A 467 11.87 -11.22 33.29
C ARG A 467 12.67 -12.47 32.90
N SER A 468 11.99 -13.61 32.82
CA SER A 468 12.57 -14.91 32.48
C SER A 468 12.34 -15.32 31.02
N ALA A 469 11.84 -14.41 30.16
CA ALA A 469 11.52 -14.73 28.77
C ALA A 469 12.73 -15.30 27.99
N ARG A 470 13.94 -14.84 28.31
CA ARG A 470 15.20 -15.36 27.71
C ARG A 470 15.64 -16.71 28.29
N ASN A 471 15.12 -17.08 29.46
CA ASN A 471 15.49 -18.28 30.22
C ASN A 471 14.32 -19.30 30.23
N GLY A 472 13.65 -19.47 29.10
CA GLY A 472 12.68 -20.54 28.90
C GLY A 472 11.21 -20.12 28.85
N GLY A 473 10.87 -18.83 28.95
CA GLY A 473 9.52 -18.32 28.68
C GLY A 473 8.98 -17.38 29.75
N LEU A 474 7.71 -17.01 29.61
CA LEU A 474 7.02 -16.17 30.59
C LEU A 474 6.71 -16.93 31.87
N THR A 475 6.70 -16.20 32.98
CA THR A 475 6.49 -16.75 34.31
C THR A 475 5.36 -16.02 35.04
N VAL A 476 4.89 -16.63 36.12
CA VAL A 476 4.13 -15.94 37.16
C VAL A 476 5.08 -15.45 38.24
N GLU A 477 4.92 -14.19 38.65
CA GLU A 477 5.73 -13.56 39.69
C GLU A 477 4.88 -12.76 40.65
N VAL A 478 5.40 -12.45 41.85
CA VAL A 478 4.69 -11.55 42.77
C VAL A 478 4.46 -10.20 42.08
N CYS A 479 3.22 -9.72 42.12
CA CYS A 479 2.84 -8.45 41.50
C CYS A 479 3.67 -7.29 42.06
N SER A 480 4.25 -6.50 41.16
CA SER A 480 5.22 -5.44 41.46
C SER A 480 5.07 -4.29 40.46
N PRO A 481 5.74 -3.13 40.66
CA PRO A 481 5.78 -2.06 39.66
C PRO A 481 6.76 -2.31 38.51
N SER A 482 7.27 -3.55 38.33
CA SER A 482 8.25 -3.88 37.29
C SER A 482 7.72 -3.60 35.87
N LEU A 483 8.60 -3.08 35.00
CA LEU A 483 8.33 -2.94 33.57
C LEU A 483 8.05 -4.28 32.88
N THR A 484 8.64 -5.37 33.38
CA THR A 484 8.45 -6.73 32.85
C THR A 484 7.06 -7.31 33.12
N GLN A 485 6.26 -6.63 33.97
CA GLN A 485 4.87 -6.98 34.26
C GLN A 485 3.87 -6.05 33.58
N GLN A 486 4.34 -5.09 32.77
CA GLN A 486 3.45 -4.21 32.02
C GLN A 486 2.97 -4.91 30.75
N TRP A 487 1.66 -5.02 30.61
CA TRP A 487 0.98 -5.68 29.50
C TRP A 487 -0.29 -4.93 29.15
N LYS A 488 -0.49 -4.65 27.86
CA LYS A 488 -1.67 -3.94 27.37
C LYS A 488 -2.22 -4.58 26.11
N PHE A 489 -3.51 -4.89 26.11
CA PHE A 489 -4.20 -5.32 24.89
C PHE A 489 -4.36 -4.15 23.92
N THR A 490 -4.24 -4.45 22.62
CA THR A 490 -4.49 -3.48 21.55
C THR A 490 -5.96 -3.02 21.49
N LEU A 491 -6.91 -3.89 21.82
CA LEU A 491 -8.35 -3.59 21.85
C LEU A 491 -8.90 -3.90 23.24
N ASN A 492 -9.47 -2.91 23.91
CA ASN A 492 -10.28 -3.13 25.12
C ASN A 492 -11.75 -2.91 24.74
N LEU A 493 -12.56 -3.96 24.88
CA LEU A 493 -13.94 -4.03 24.38
C LEU A 493 -14.97 -3.60 25.43
N GLN A 494 -14.59 -3.61 26.71
CA GLN A 494 -15.37 -3.00 27.78
C GLN A 494 -14.91 -1.54 28.04
N PRO A 495 -15.86 -0.61 28.28
CA PRO A 495 -15.57 0.81 28.49
C PRO A 495 -14.79 1.10 29.77
#